data_AF-D8RV72-F1
#
_entry.id   AF-D8RV72-F1
#
_cell.length_a   1.000
_cell.length_b   1.000
_cell.length_c   1.000
_cell.angle_alpha   90.00
_cell.angle_beta   90.00
_cell.angle_gamma   90.00
#
_symmetry.space_group_name_H-M   'P 1'
#
loop_
_entity.id
_entity.type
_entity.pdbx_description
1 polymer ?
#
loop_
_entity_poly.entity_id
_entity_poly.type
_entity_poly.pdbx_seq_one_letter_code
_entity_poly.pdbx_strand_id
1 'polypeptide(L)'
;LAKSHPTGLTPNLLRLFDPPPPVEYKEPIEKKELPPYTGIAQFVSCFENLSIDDQESQAKVETIAERRARVNAARLEKGKEKLAEEIPKYDPRSDPNARGDPYKTLFIGKLSYETTEHRLQREFERYGPVKRVSTMA
;
A
#
# COMPACT_ATOMS: atom_id res chain seq x y z
N LEU A 1 -42.89 50.81 -11.43
CA LEU A 1 -42.23 49.51 -11.67
C LEU A 1 -40.76 49.65 -11.27
N ALA A 2 -40.39 49.18 -10.07
CA ALA A 2 -39.01 49.24 -9.59
C ALA A 2 -38.14 48.33 -10.48
N LYS A 3 -37.06 48.88 -11.04
CA LYS A 3 -36.13 48.14 -11.90
C LYS A 3 -35.35 47.17 -11.02
N SER A 4 -35.67 45.88 -11.08
CA SER A 4 -34.88 44.83 -10.45
C SER A 4 -33.51 44.76 -11.13
N HIS A 5 -32.46 44.55 -10.34
CA HIS A 5 -31.12 44.29 -10.89
C HIS A 5 -31.18 43.01 -11.75
N PRO A 6 -30.45 42.93 -12.89
CA PRO A 6 -30.51 41.78 -13.81
C PRO A 6 -30.15 40.43 -13.16
N THR A 7 -29.47 40.44 -12.01
CA THR A 7 -29.15 39.24 -11.23
C THR A 7 -30.29 38.76 -10.33
N GLY A 8 -31.40 39.50 -10.24
CA GLY A 8 -32.54 39.18 -9.37
C GLY A 8 -32.26 39.33 -7.87
N LEU A 9 -31.07 39.78 -7.48
CA LEU A 9 -30.67 39.96 -6.09
C LEU A 9 -31.29 41.22 -5.47
N THR A 10 -31.58 41.16 -4.17
CA THR A 10 -32.06 42.32 -3.41
C THR A 10 -30.93 43.34 -3.22
N PRO A 11 -31.24 44.64 -2.99
CA PRO A 11 -30.24 45.68 -2.79
C PRO A 11 -29.23 45.38 -1.65
N ASN A 12 -29.65 44.66 -0.60
CA ASN A 12 -28.78 44.27 0.50
C ASN A 12 -27.77 43.18 0.09
N LEU A 13 -28.16 42.27 -0.80
CA LEU A 13 -27.28 41.21 -1.31
C LEU A 13 -26.31 41.75 -2.37
N LEU A 14 -26.72 42.72 -3.18
CA LEU A 14 -25.86 43.34 -4.21
C LEU A 14 -24.60 43.98 -3.62
N ARG A 15 -24.71 44.61 -2.44
CA ARG A 15 -23.57 45.22 -1.73
C ARG A 15 -22.46 44.23 -1.36
N LEU A 16 -22.77 42.95 -1.22
CA LEU A 16 -21.77 41.92 -0.94
C LEU A 16 -20.91 41.58 -2.16
N PHE A 17 -21.38 41.96 -3.35
CA PHE A 17 -20.71 41.73 -4.64
C PHE A 17 -20.14 43.02 -5.23
N ASP A 18 -20.09 44.11 -4.44
CA ASP A 18 -19.37 45.31 -4.86
C ASP A 18 -17.91 44.93 -5.12
N PRO A 19 -17.36 45.25 -6.30
CA PRO A 19 -16.01 44.84 -6.64
C PRO A 19 -15.02 45.50 -5.67
N PRO A 20 -13.93 44.79 -5.30
CA PRO A 20 -12.85 45.42 -4.55
C PRO A 20 -12.26 46.60 -5.36
N PRO A 21 -11.62 47.57 -4.68
CA PRO A 21 -10.93 48.65 -5.39
C PRO A 21 -9.94 48.08 -6.42
N PRO A 22 -9.76 48.74 -7.57
CA PRO A 22 -8.80 48.31 -8.57
C PRO A 22 -7.42 48.07 -7.97
N VAL A 23 -6.76 46.99 -8.38
CA VAL A 23 -5.43 46.63 -7.88
C VAL A 23 -4.44 47.73 -8.30
N GLU A 24 -3.58 48.14 -7.38
CA GLU A 24 -2.50 49.07 -7.69
C GLU A 24 -1.57 48.46 -8.75
N TYR A 25 -1.36 49.18 -9.85
CA TYR A 25 -0.44 48.76 -10.89
C TYR A 25 0.99 48.78 -10.36
N LYS A 26 1.69 47.66 -10.53
CA LYS A 26 3.14 47.55 -10.34
C LYS A 26 3.77 47.17 -11.66
N GLU A 27 4.87 47.81 -11.98
CA GLU A 27 5.63 47.49 -13.19
C GLU A 27 6.03 46.01 -13.19
N PRO A 28 5.93 45.30 -14.33
CA PRO A 28 6.42 43.94 -14.47
C PRO A 28 7.89 43.85 -14.08
N ILE A 29 8.26 42.83 -13.30
CA ILE A 29 9.67 42.59 -12.96
C ILE A 29 10.43 42.22 -14.23
N GLU A 30 11.42 43.03 -14.59
CA GLU A 30 12.34 42.72 -15.68
C GLU A 30 13.16 41.47 -15.34
N LYS A 31 13.13 40.46 -16.21
CA LYS A 31 13.96 39.27 -16.05
C LYS A 31 15.41 39.64 -16.35
N LYS A 32 16.30 39.45 -15.39
CA LYS A 32 17.74 39.59 -15.62
C LYS A 32 18.20 38.55 -16.63
N GLU A 33 19.00 38.97 -17.59
CA GLU A 33 19.67 38.04 -18.49
C GLU A 33 20.65 37.17 -17.69
N LEU A 34 20.54 35.85 -17.87
CA LEU A 34 21.47 34.90 -17.28
C LEU A 34 22.78 34.92 -18.08
N PRO A 35 23.93 34.66 -17.43
CA PRO A 35 25.17 34.44 -18.16
C PRO A 35 25.01 33.37 -19.26
N PRO A 36 25.68 33.51 -20.41
CA PRO A 36 25.61 32.52 -21.47
C PRO A 36 26.16 31.16 -21.00
N TYR A 37 25.64 30.07 -21.56
CA TYR A 37 26.17 28.74 -21.29
C TYR A 37 27.64 28.64 -21.71
N THR A 38 28.47 28.09 -20.82
CA THR A 38 29.85 27.74 -21.10
C THR A 38 30.00 26.22 -21.21
N GLY A 39 31.04 25.76 -21.91
CA GLY A 39 31.36 24.32 -21.99
C GLY A 39 32.06 23.81 -20.73
N ILE A 40 32.04 22.49 -20.53
CA ILE A 40 32.68 21.83 -19.37
C ILE A 40 34.16 21.50 -19.56
N ALA A 41 34.75 21.83 -20.72
CA ALA A 41 36.13 21.46 -21.08
C ALA A 41 37.19 22.01 -20.12
N GLN A 42 36.92 23.15 -19.48
CA GLN A 42 37.83 23.76 -18.49
C GLN A 42 38.00 22.90 -17.23
N PHE A 43 37.08 21.98 -16.96
CA PHE A 43 37.10 21.14 -15.76
C PHE A 43 37.73 19.76 -15.99
N VAL A 44 38.19 19.45 -17.21
CA VAL A 44 38.84 18.16 -17.51
C VAL A 44 40.10 17.96 -16.65
N SER A 45 40.82 19.04 -16.35
CA SER A 45 41.99 19.00 -15.44
C SER A 45 41.62 18.76 -13.97
N CYS A 46 40.34 18.89 -13.61
CA CYS A 46 39.85 18.66 -12.25
C CYS A 46 39.36 17.22 -12.04
N PHE A 47 39.36 16.37 -13.07
CA PHE A 47 38.94 14.97 -12.92
C PHE A 47 40.01 14.17 -12.18
N GLU A 48 39.57 13.30 -11.29
CA GLU A 48 40.46 12.35 -10.62
C GLU A 48 41.03 11.37 -11.64
N ASN A 49 42.36 11.20 -11.63
CA ASN A 49 43.04 10.14 -12.37
C ASN A 49 42.89 8.82 -11.60
N LEU A 50 41.67 8.28 -11.55
CA LEU A 50 41.42 6.98 -10.93
C LEU A 50 42.16 5.91 -11.73
N SER A 51 43.04 5.17 -11.05
CA SER A 51 43.61 3.95 -11.64
C SER A 51 42.50 2.91 -11.82
N ILE A 52 42.72 1.91 -12.68
CA ILE A 52 41.76 0.83 -12.91
C ILE A 52 41.43 0.12 -11.58
N ASP A 53 42.41 0.02 -10.68
CA ASP A 53 42.26 -0.57 -9.36
C ASP A 53 41.37 0.29 -8.43
N ASP A 54 41.43 1.62 -8.55
CA ASP A 54 40.56 2.53 -7.78
C ASP A 54 39.10 2.48 -8.25
N GLN A 55 38.86 2.23 -9.55
CA GLN A 55 37.51 2.03 -10.10
C GLN A 55 36.83 0.78 -9.52
N GLU A 56 37.58 -0.30 -9.29
CA GLU A 56 37.05 -1.54 -8.68
C GLU A 56 36.67 -1.36 -7.20
N SER A 57 37.31 -0.40 -6.51
CA SER A 57 37.01 -0.05 -5.12
C SER A 57 35.69 0.72 -4.93
N GLN A 58 35.11 1.26 -6.00
CA GLN A 58 33.84 1.96 -5.91
C GLN A 58 32.75 1.00 -5.44
N ALA A 59 32.16 1.30 -4.28
CA ALA A 59 31.16 0.44 -3.66
C ALA A 59 30.02 0.17 -4.64
N LYS A 60 29.90 -1.09 -5.09
CA LYS A 60 28.80 -1.53 -5.94
C LYS A 60 27.48 -1.23 -5.24
N VAL A 61 26.73 -0.28 -5.78
CA VAL A 61 25.43 0.10 -5.24
C VAL A 61 24.43 -1.02 -5.54
N GLU A 62 23.72 -1.46 -4.52
CA GLU A 62 22.68 -2.49 -4.64
C GLU A 62 21.64 -2.10 -5.70
N THR A 63 21.46 -2.97 -6.69
CA THR A 63 20.39 -2.86 -7.67
C THR A 63 19.02 -3.05 -7.01
N ILE A 64 17.95 -2.58 -7.65
CA ILE A 64 16.58 -2.75 -7.13
C ILE A 64 16.23 -4.25 -6.97
N ALA A 65 16.74 -5.11 -7.85
CA ALA A 65 16.52 -6.56 -7.79
C ALA A 65 17.19 -7.19 -6.56
N GLU A 66 18.45 -6.84 -6.30
CA GLU A 66 19.20 -7.29 -5.12
C GLU A 66 18.51 -6.83 -3.82
N ARG A 67 18.03 -5.58 -3.79
CA ARG A 67 17.25 -5.07 -2.65
C ARG A 67 16.00 -5.88 -2.38
N ARG A 68 15.24 -6.19 -3.43
CA ARG A 68 14.03 -7.01 -3.31
C ARG A 68 14.36 -8.42 -2.82
N ALA A 69 15.42 -9.03 -3.34
CA ALA A 69 15.88 -10.34 -2.91
C ALA A 69 16.27 -10.35 -1.43
N ARG A 70 17.04 -9.34 -0.98
CA ARG A 70 17.43 -9.16 0.43
C ARG A 70 16.22 -9.02 1.34
N VAL A 71 15.26 -8.16 0.98
CA VAL A 71 14.05 -7.95 1.77
C VAL A 71 13.19 -9.22 1.80
N ASN A 72 13.07 -9.95 0.70
CA ASN A 72 12.33 -11.21 0.65
C ASN A 72 12.98 -12.29 1.53
N ALA A 73 14.30 -12.46 1.43
CA ALA A 73 15.05 -13.39 2.28
C ALA A 73 14.87 -13.05 3.76
N ALA A 74 15.00 -11.78 4.14
CA ALA A 74 14.78 -11.34 5.53
C ALA A 74 13.34 -11.58 6.02
N ARG A 75 12.33 -11.45 5.14
CA ARG A 75 10.93 -11.77 5.48
C ARG A 75 10.71 -13.27 5.63
N LEU A 76 11.34 -14.07 4.78
CA LEU A 76 11.26 -15.53 4.82
C LEU A 76 11.87 -16.06 6.13
N GLU A 77 13.06 -15.61 6.52
CA GLU A 77 13.70 -16.02 7.77
C GLU A 77 12.86 -15.63 8.99
N LYS A 78 12.34 -14.40 9.05
CA LYS A 78 11.40 -13.99 10.10
C LYS A 78 10.13 -14.85 10.13
N GLY A 79 9.65 -15.29 8.97
CA GLY A 79 8.51 -16.21 8.88
C GLY A 79 8.84 -17.59 9.45
N LYS A 80 10.05 -18.10 9.18
CA LYS A 80 10.53 -19.37 9.73
C LYS A 80 10.72 -19.32 11.24
N GLU A 81 11.29 -18.23 11.77
CA GLU A 81 11.46 -18.02 13.21
C GLU A 81 10.10 -18.03 13.93
N LYS A 82 9.12 -17.27 13.44
CA LYS A 82 7.76 -17.28 13.99
C LYS A 82 7.11 -18.65 13.95
N LEU A 83 7.23 -19.35 12.83
CA LEU A 83 6.69 -20.70 12.70
C LEU A 83 7.35 -21.67 13.69
N ALA A 84 8.68 -21.57 13.88
CA ALA A 84 9.40 -22.39 14.84
C ALA A 84 8.98 -22.11 16.30
N GLU A 85 8.60 -20.87 16.62
CA GLU A 85 8.02 -20.52 17.93
C GLU A 85 6.57 -20.97 18.13
N GLU A 86 5.78 -21.02 17.05
CA GLU A 86 4.35 -21.37 17.08
C GLU A 86 4.10 -22.88 17.06
N ILE A 87 4.88 -23.66 16.30
CA ILE A 87 4.78 -25.14 16.23
C ILE A 87 4.74 -25.81 17.62
N PRO A 88 5.66 -25.52 18.57
CA PRO A 88 5.64 -26.19 19.87
C PRO A 88 4.46 -25.75 20.75
N LYS A 89 3.84 -24.59 20.47
CA LYS A 89 2.65 -24.11 21.18
C LYS A 89 1.36 -24.74 20.65
N TYR A 90 1.40 -25.31 19.44
CA TYR A 90 0.24 -25.91 18.80
C TYR A 90 -0.04 -27.32 19.35
N ASP A 91 -1.04 -27.42 20.22
CA ASP A 91 -1.56 -28.70 20.72
C ASP A 91 -3.05 -28.88 20.36
N PRO A 92 -3.37 -29.66 19.31
CA PRO A 92 -4.75 -29.94 18.92
C PRO A 92 -5.58 -30.67 19.97
N ARG A 93 -4.96 -31.34 20.95
CA ARG A 93 -5.69 -32.12 21.96
C ARG A 93 -6.24 -31.26 23.09
N SER A 94 -5.62 -30.11 23.36
CA SER A 94 -6.10 -29.13 24.33
C SER A 94 -6.99 -28.04 23.71
N ASP A 95 -7.14 -28.02 22.38
CA ASP A 95 -8.01 -27.06 21.70
C ASP A 95 -9.51 -27.34 21.98
N PRO A 96 -10.25 -26.39 22.60
CA PRO A 96 -11.67 -26.54 22.88
C PRO A 96 -12.55 -26.68 21.63
N ASN A 97 -12.05 -26.34 20.44
CA ASN A 97 -12.77 -26.46 19.17
C ASN A 97 -12.63 -27.87 18.55
N ALA A 98 -11.50 -28.53 18.81
CA ALA A 98 -11.19 -29.88 18.36
C ALA A 98 -11.87 -30.90 19.29
N ARG A 99 -13.11 -31.29 18.96
CA ARG A 99 -13.91 -32.25 19.74
C ARG A 99 -14.30 -33.45 18.89
N GLY A 100 -14.26 -34.63 19.51
CA GLY A 100 -14.74 -35.88 18.92
C GLY A 100 -13.62 -36.86 18.55
N ASP A 101 -13.98 -37.87 17.77
CA ASP A 101 -13.06 -38.89 17.27
C ASP A 101 -12.39 -38.39 15.98
N PRO A 102 -11.05 -38.27 15.92
CA PRO A 102 -10.35 -37.78 14.73
C PRO A 102 -10.55 -38.70 13.51
N TYR A 103 -10.76 -40.00 13.71
CA TYR A 103 -10.99 -40.95 12.61
C TYR A 103 -12.40 -40.87 12.01
N LYS A 104 -13.30 -40.12 12.66
CA LYS A 104 -14.69 -39.89 12.23
C LYS A 104 -14.98 -38.43 11.94
N THR A 105 -13.93 -37.62 11.75
CA THR A 105 -14.04 -36.19 11.48
C THR A 105 -13.51 -35.89 10.08
N LEU A 106 -14.34 -35.28 9.23
CA LEU A 106 -13.94 -34.85 7.88
C LEU A 106 -13.58 -33.37 7.89
N PHE A 107 -12.43 -33.03 7.30
CA PHE A 107 -12.05 -31.65 7.03
C PHE A 107 -12.49 -31.25 5.62
N ILE A 108 -13.21 -30.14 5.50
CA ILE A 108 -13.72 -29.63 4.22
C ILE A 108 -13.18 -28.21 4.03
N GLY A 109 -12.34 -28.03 3.01
CA GLY A 109 -11.80 -26.72 2.61
C GLY A 109 -12.49 -26.15 1.37
N LYS A 110 -12.15 -24.90 1.03
CA LYS A 110 -12.67 -24.19 -0.17
C LYS A 110 -14.20 -24.11 -0.24
N LEU A 111 -14.84 -23.93 0.91
CA LEU A 111 -16.28 -23.74 0.97
C LEU A 111 -16.63 -22.29 0.55
N SER A 112 -17.78 -22.11 -0.10
CA SER A 112 -18.34 -20.76 -0.30
C SER A 112 -18.71 -20.16 1.05
N TYR A 113 -18.36 -18.88 1.27
CA TYR A 113 -18.67 -18.13 2.50
C TYR A 113 -20.18 -18.05 2.80
N GLU A 114 -21.03 -18.19 1.79
CA GLU A 114 -22.49 -18.16 1.95
C GLU A 114 -23.08 -19.51 2.40
N THR A 115 -22.24 -20.56 2.49
CA THR A 115 -22.72 -21.90 2.82
C THR A 115 -23.01 -22.01 4.31
N THR A 116 -24.26 -22.34 4.65
CA THR A 116 -24.68 -22.56 6.04
C THR A 116 -24.37 -23.97 6.53
N GLU A 117 -24.22 -24.13 7.84
CA GLU A 117 -24.01 -25.44 8.48
C GLU A 117 -25.13 -26.44 8.16
N HIS A 118 -26.38 -25.98 8.09
CA HIS A 118 -27.52 -26.82 7.71
C HIS A 118 -27.37 -27.37 6.28
N ARG A 119 -26.85 -26.57 5.34
CA ARG A 119 -26.64 -27.03 3.97
C ARG A 119 -25.58 -28.13 3.93
N LEU A 120 -24.48 -27.95 4.67
CA LEU A 120 -23.46 -28.98 4.83
C LEU A 120 -24.03 -30.26 5.45
N GLN A 121 -24.78 -30.14 6.54
CA GLN A 121 -25.38 -31.31 7.20
C GLN A 121 -26.24 -32.12 6.23
N ARG A 122 -27.15 -31.47 5.50
CA ARG A 122 -28.04 -32.12 4.53
C ARG A 122 -27.27 -32.86 3.43
N GLU A 123 -26.23 -32.22 2.88
CA GLU A 123 -25.45 -32.81 1.77
C GLU A 123 -24.61 -34.00 2.23
N PHE A 124 -24.10 -33.97 3.47
CA PHE A 124 -23.23 -35.04 3.98
C PHE A 124 -24.00 -36.15 4.70
N GLU A 125 -25.23 -35.91 5.16
CA GLU A 125 -26.10 -36.94 5.75
C GLU A 125 -26.40 -38.11 4.80
N ARG A 126 -26.29 -37.90 3.48
CA ARG A 126 -26.44 -38.97 2.48
C ARG A 126 -25.39 -40.08 2.61
N TYR A 127 -24.24 -39.80 3.21
CA TYR A 127 -23.15 -40.76 3.40
C TYR A 127 -23.17 -41.42 4.78
N GLY A 128 -24.05 -40.96 5.68
CA GLY A 128 -24.19 -41.48 7.03
C GLY A 128 -24.65 -40.41 8.02
N PRO A 129 -25.06 -40.80 9.22
CA PRO A 129 -25.55 -39.86 10.23
C PRO A 129 -24.43 -38.89 10.67
N VAL A 130 -24.68 -37.59 10.51
CA VAL A 130 -23.74 -36.54 10.91
C VAL A 130 -23.98 -36.17 12.37
N LYS A 131 -22.97 -36.35 13.22
CA LYS A 131 -23.07 -36.06 14.66
C LYS A 131 -22.93 -34.57 14.99
N ARG A 132 -22.07 -33.85 14.26
CA ARG A 132 -21.76 -32.44 14.50
C ARG A 132 -21.20 -31.81 13.22
N VAL A 133 -21.60 -30.58 12.94
CA VAL A 133 -20.94 -29.68 11.99
C VAL A 133 -20.39 -28.50 12.79
N SER A 134 -19.24 -27.98 12.39
CA SER A 134 -18.64 -26.80 12.98
C SER A 134 -17.92 -26.04 11.87
N THR A 135 -18.48 -24.90 11.46
CA THR A 135 -17.76 -24.00 10.54
C THR A 135 -16.77 -23.14 11.30
N MET A 136 -15.55 -23.01 10.79
CA MET A 136 -14.62 -21.99 11.23
C MET A 136 -14.89 -20.74 10.39
N ALA A 137 -15.38 -19.68 11.03
CA ALA A 137 -15.58 -18.36 10.42
C ALA A 137 -14.31 -17.51 10.58
#